data_AF-A0A538TB08-F1
#
_entry.id   AF-A0A538TB08-F1
#
_cell.length_a   1.000
_cell.length_b   1.000
_cell.length_c   1.000
_cell.angle_alpha   90.00
_cell.angle_beta   90.00
_cell.angle_gamma   90.00
#
_symmetry.space_group_name_H-M   'P 1'
#
loop_
_entity.id
_entity.type
_entity.pdbx_description
1 polymer ?
#
loop_
_entity_poly.entity_id
_entity_poly.type
_entity_poly.pdbx_seq_one_letter_code
_entity_poly.pdbx_strand_id
1 'polypeptide(L)'
;MGIARARVRSLAILVFGSQVLLSGLAPRVWGAGERGLTVAKPSGADAGRAPASRALAARRAQLWRAFPHRVGEGSARPFVSGRRPPLLAMKGGRLDRTAAFFGAPETLRVLGLKIDFATDSLGPLTTTPDGKFDLRDGKALGIVIDPPPHDRKFFLSHLEALSRYWKFASYGHLVLEYDLYPRADSAAYRLADTGRYGPWTLGQQSFDSAARFFRDAVRAADQTDSIPFGQFDVVALFHAGSDFQTDVNNDSPRDFPTFQINLTDSVPVNGGAVSIRGGLVMPETESQDGYYAAINGTMAHEFGHTQGLFDLYDIETFLPGVGVWSNMDSGYLIGTEVTDEKTNAKIEASGILPVSLDPWSKFLLWPDNIDYVDPGRSLTTALRATQLSDRTLFVPLGGEEFYLIENRETDLNADNTLFLDRDSTGVILGPGLAAVADSVGDKEYDFLLPGQGILIWHVDNSVIYGRHIPPDFGINSNPSRRGVRLLEADGIAD
;
A
#
# COMPACT_ATOMS: atom_id res chain seq x y z
N MET A 1 -22.17 -53.19 -26.96
CA MET A 1 -21.02 -52.32 -26.66
C MET A 1 -21.52 -51.21 -25.74
N GLY A 2 -21.25 -51.33 -24.45
CA GLY A 2 -21.74 -50.44 -23.42
C GLY A 2 -21.40 -51.04 -22.07
N ILE A 3 -20.41 -50.47 -21.37
CA ILE A 3 -20.08 -50.87 -20.00
C ILE A 3 -20.00 -49.59 -19.17
N ALA A 4 -20.96 -49.49 -18.25
CA ALA A 4 -21.05 -48.48 -17.23
C ALA A 4 -19.90 -48.58 -16.23
N ARG A 5 -19.32 -47.44 -15.85
CA ARG A 5 -18.38 -47.34 -14.72
C ARG A 5 -19.13 -46.98 -13.44
N ALA A 6 -18.83 -47.75 -12.41
CA ALA A 6 -19.42 -47.71 -11.09
C ALA A 6 -18.99 -46.48 -10.27
N ARG A 7 -19.91 -46.07 -9.39
CA ARG A 7 -19.77 -45.06 -8.34
C ARG A 7 -18.72 -45.48 -7.31
N VAL A 8 -17.85 -44.56 -6.91
CA VAL A 8 -17.10 -44.63 -5.65
C VAL A 8 -17.44 -43.40 -4.82
N ARG A 9 -17.83 -43.65 -3.57
CA ARG A 9 -18.25 -42.69 -2.56
C ARG A 9 -17.01 -41.99 -1.97
N SER A 10 -17.02 -40.67 -1.92
CA SER A 10 -16.05 -39.91 -1.12
C SER A 10 -16.55 -39.78 0.31
N LEU A 11 -15.73 -40.29 1.22
CA LEU A 11 -15.88 -40.30 2.66
C LEU A 11 -15.61 -38.88 3.20
N ALA A 12 -16.56 -38.32 3.95
CA ALA A 12 -16.37 -37.10 4.71
C ALA A 12 -15.33 -37.34 5.82
N ILE A 13 -14.20 -36.64 5.76
CA ILE A 13 -13.24 -36.55 6.86
C ILE A 13 -13.61 -35.29 7.64
N LEU A 14 -14.23 -35.48 8.82
CA LEU A 14 -14.25 -34.48 9.87
C LEU A 14 -12.83 -34.32 10.41
N VAL A 15 -12.20 -33.17 10.17
CA VAL A 15 -11.06 -32.72 10.97
C VAL A 15 -11.58 -31.73 12.00
N PHE A 16 -11.73 -32.21 13.24
CA PHE A 16 -11.83 -31.34 14.41
C PHE A 16 -10.44 -30.72 14.65
N GLY A 17 -10.24 -29.52 14.11
CA GLY A 17 -9.12 -28.65 14.44
C GLY A 17 -9.51 -27.73 15.60
N SER A 18 -8.85 -27.91 16.73
CA SER A 18 -8.97 -27.13 17.96
C SER A 18 -8.93 -25.62 17.71
N GLN A 19 -10.07 -24.96 17.84
CA GLN A 19 -10.16 -23.53 18.07
C GLN A 19 -9.69 -23.23 19.49
N VAL A 20 -8.44 -22.81 19.63
CA VAL A 20 -8.09 -21.93 20.76
C VAL A 20 -8.74 -20.59 20.42
N LEU A 21 -9.89 -20.35 21.04
CA LEU A 21 -10.63 -19.10 21.03
C LEU A 21 -9.73 -17.98 21.58
N LEU A 22 -9.06 -17.25 20.69
CA LEU A 22 -8.60 -15.91 20.97
C LEU A 22 -9.83 -15.00 20.93
N SER A 23 -10.52 -14.90 22.06
CA SER A 23 -11.53 -13.88 22.32
C SER A 23 -10.86 -12.50 22.23
N GLY A 24 -11.06 -11.77 21.15
CA GLY A 24 -10.54 -10.40 21.02
C GLY A 24 -10.69 -9.73 19.65
N LEU A 25 -10.89 -10.49 18.56
CA LEU A 25 -11.12 -9.90 17.24
C LEU A 25 -12.62 -9.68 17.02
N ALA A 26 -13.14 -8.59 17.58
CA ALA A 26 -14.51 -8.17 17.34
C ALA A 26 -14.59 -7.39 16.01
N PRO A 27 -15.34 -7.85 14.99
CA PRO A 27 -15.76 -6.98 13.91
C PRO A 27 -16.73 -5.95 14.49
N ARG A 28 -16.32 -4.68 14.54
CA ARG A 28 -17.24 -3.59 14.89
C ARG A 28 -18.19 -3.36 13.73
N VAL A 29 -19.49 -3.38 14.01
CA VAL A 29 -20.53 -2.86 13.11
C VAL A 29 -20.49 -1.34 13.24
N TRP A 30 -20.15 -0.63 12.16
CA TRP A 30 -19.97 0.81 12.15
C TRP A 30 -21.33 1.52 12.04
N GLY A 31 -21.68 2.31 13.05
CA GLY A 31 -22.62 3.42 12.89
C GLY A 31 -21.88 4.60 12.25
N ALA A 32 -22.59 5.43 11.49
CA ALA A 32 -22.04 6.59 10.79
C ALA A 32 -21.09 7.40 11.69
N GLY A 33 -19.79 7.36 11.38
CA GLY A 33 -18.75 8.12 12.07
C GLY A 33 -18.93 9.62 11.88
N GLU A 34 -18.10 10.43 12.56
CA GLU A 34 -18.08 11.87 12.34
C GLU A 34 -17.71 12.17 10.88
N ARG A 35 -18.71 12.45 10.04
CA ARG A 35 -18.52 13.09 8.74
C ARG A 35 -17.79 14.42 8.99
N GLY A 36 -16.68 14.62 8.29
CA GLY A 36 -15.82 15.74 8.59
C GLY A 36 -14.93 16.20 7.46
N LEU A 37 -14.66 15.39 6.44
CA LEU A 37 -13.84 15.82 5.30
C LEU A 37 -14.48 15.43 3.97
N THR A 38 -14.47 16.38 3.03
CA THR A 38 -14.92 16.18 1.65
C THR A 38 -13.91 16.69 0.65
N VAL A 39 -13.89 16.08 -0.53
CA VAL A 39 -13.14 16.53 -1.70
C VAL A 39 -14.12 16.71 -2.85
N ALA A 40 -14.04 17.83 -3.57
CA ALA A 40 -14.84 18.07 -4.76
C ALA A 40 -13.92 18.36 -5.94
N LYS A 41 -14.28 17.88 -7.14
CA LYS A 41 -13.53 18.25 -8.34
C LYS A 41 -13.85 19.70 -8.73
N PRO A 42 -12.85 20.49 -9.16
CA PRO A 42 -13.09 21.85 -9.61
C PRO A 42 -14.02 21.86 -10.83
N SER A 43 -15.04 22.73 -10.83
CA SER A 43 -15.91 22.96 -11.99
C SER A 43 -15.40 24.15 -12.81
N GLY A 44 -15.07 23.95 -14.10
CA GLY A 44 -14.76 25.04 -15.05
C GLY A 44 -13.27 25.36 -15.24
N ALA A 45 -12.96 26.51 -15.88
CA ALA A 45 -11.62 26.91 -16.34
C ALA A 45 -10.56 27.13 -15.22
N ASP A 46 -10.96 27.07 -13.95
CA ASP A 46 -10.08 27.07 -12.77
C ASP A 46 -9.54 25.66 -12.41
N ALA A 47 -9.62 24.70 -13.33
CA ALA A 47 -9.15 23.31 -13.15
C ALA A 47 -7.63 23.15 -12.89
N GLY A 48 -6.87 24.24 -12.81
CA GLY A 48 -5.44 24.22 -12.52
C GLY A 48 -5.15 24.41 -11.04
N ARG A 49 -4.40 23.49 -10.41
CA ARG A 49 -3.80 23.75 -9.11
C ARG A 49 -2.99 25.05 -9.14
N ALA A 50 -3.07 25.82 -8.05
CA ALA A 50 -2.27 27.02 -7.87
C ALA A 50 -0.77 26.71 -8.17
N PRO A 51 -0.01 27.63 -8.78
CA PRO A 51 1.39 27.38 -9.11
C PRO A 51 2.24 26.88 -7.93
N ALA A 52 1.98 27.39 -6.72
CA ALA A 52 2.63 26.94 -5.50
C ALA A 52 2.33 25.46 -5.18
N SER A 53 1.06 25.04 -5.26
CA SER A 53 0.64 23.65 -5.10
C SER A 53 1.29 22.72 -6.12
N ARG A 54 1.45 23.17 -7.38
CA ARG A 54 2.17 22.40 -8.42
C ARG A 54 3.65 22.26 -8.12
N ALA A 55 4.31 23.35 -7.70
CA ALA A 55 5.72 23.31 -7.31
C ALA A 55 5.96 22.41 -6.10
N LEU A 56 5.06 22.48 -5.10
CA LEU A 56 5.07 21.61 -3.94
C LEU A 56 4.88 20.14 -4.32
N ALA A 57 3.87 19.83 -5.13
CA ALA A 57 3.63 18.46 -5.60
C ALA A 57 4.86 17.92 -6.36
N ALA A 58 5.49 18.74 -7.21
CA ALA A 58 6.72 18.38 -7.90
C ALA A 58 7.90 18.16 -6.94
N ARG A 59 8.05 18.99 -5.91
CA ARG A 59 9.09 18.85 -4.89
C ARG A 59 8.89 17.61 -4.04
N ARG A 60 7.67 17.34 -3.56
CA ARG A 60 7.34 16.09 -2.85
C ARG A 60 7.61 14.89 -3.75
N ALA A 61 7.13 14.94 -4.99
CA ALA A 61 7.39 13.88 -5.97
C ALA A 61 8.88 13.70 -6.28
N GLN A 62 9.76 14.67 -6.02
CA GLN A 62 11.22 14.50 -6.11
C GLN A 62 11.80 13.86 -4.83
N LEU A 63 11.28 14.20 -3.65
CA LEU A 63 11.78 13.67 -2.37
C LEU A 63 11.37 12.22 -2.14
N TRP A 64 10.18 11.83 -2.60
CA TRP A 64 9.77 10.43 -2.65
C TRP A 64 10.72 9.56 -3.48
N ARG A 65 11.54 10.16 -4.35
CA ARG A 65 12.59 9.52 -5.15
C ARG A 65 13.93 9.41 -4.44
N ALA A 66 14.04 9.92 -3.21
CA ALA A 66 15.32 9.99 -2.51
C ALA A 66 15.70 8.68 -1.81
N PHE A 67 14.77 7.74 -1.67
CA PHE A 67 14.98 6.43 -1.07
C PHE A 67 14.13 5.35 -1.76
N PRO A 68 14.67 4.15 -2.02
CA PRO A 68 13.89 3.10 -2.66
C PRO A 68 12.89 2.48 -1.69
N HIS A 69 11.66 2.28 -2.17
CA HIS A 69 10.62 1.59 -1.41
C HIS A 69 10.93 0.12 -1.17
N ARG A 70 11.68 -0.52 -2.08
CA ARG A 70 12.14 -1.89 -1.90
C ARG A 70 13.61 -1.93 -1.51
N VAL A 71 13.88 -2.38 -0.29
CA VAL A 71 15.23 -2.66 0.20
C VAL A 71 15.50 -4.17 0.22
N GLY A 72 16.56 -4.60 -0.45
CA GLY A 72 16.96 -6.00 -0.54
C GLY A 72 16.30 -6.77 -1.69
N GLU A 73 16.82 -7.96 -1.97
CA GLU A 73 16.37 -8.77 -3.12
C GLU A 73 14.96 -9.33 -2.92
N GLY A 74 14.21 -9.43 -4.03
CA GLY A 74 12.93 -10.12 -4.03
C GLY A 74 13.07 -11.58 -3.60
N SER A 75 12.15 -12.05 -2.75
CA SER A 75 12.24 -13.37 -2.13
C SER A 75 10.91 -14.12 -2.25
N ALA A 76 10.99 -15.40 -2.65
CA ALA A 76 9.86 -16.32 -2.60
C ALA A 76 9.62 -16.92 -1.21
N ARG A 77 10.46 -16.58 -0.22
CA ARG A 77 10.33 -17.07 1.15
C ARG A 77 9.29 -16.25 1.91
N PRO A 78 8.50 -16.88 2.79
CA PRO A 78 7.63 -16.16 3.73
C PRO A 78 8.40 -15.15 4.58
N PHE A 79 7.80 -13.97 4.77
CA PHE A 79 8.32 -12.95 5.69
C PHE A 79 8.41 -13.47 7.13
N VAL A 80 7.44 -14.29 7.54
CA VAL A 80 7.45 -15.00 8.83
C VAL A 80 7.55 -16.50 8.57
N SER A 81 8.49 -17.21 9.20
CA SER A 81 8.69 -18.64 8.96
C SER A 81 7.43 -19.46 9.26
N GLY A 82 7.10 -20.41 8.38
CA GLY A 82 5.90 -21.26 8.53
C GLY A 82 4.60 -20.58 8.11
N ARG A 83 4.67 -19.32 7.66
CA ARG A 83 3.55 -18.56 7.09
C ARG A 83 3.58 -18.62 5.58
N ARG A 84 2.60 -17.97 4.97
CA ARG A 84 2.47 -17.96 3.51
C ARG A 84 3.58 -17.12 2.86
N PRO A 85 4.16 -17.55 1.72
CA PRO A 85 5.01 -16.69 0.91
C PRO A 85 4.24 -15.51 0.29
N PRO A 86 4.95 -14.44 -0.16
CA PRO A 86 4.33 -13.37 -0.94
C PRO A 86 3.58 -13.95 -2.13
N LEU A 87 2.40 -13.42 -2.46
CA LEU A 87 1.54 -13.89 -3.56
C LEU A 87 2.30 -14.12 -4.88
N LEU A 88 3.26 -13.25 -5.17
CA LEU A 88 4.14 -13.29 -6.32
C LEU A 88 5.60 -13.33 -5.90
N ALA A 89 6.42 -14.12 -6.60
CA ALA A 89 7.86 -14.10 -6.38
C ALA A 89 8.65 -14.56 -7.61
N MET A 90 9.90 -14.11 -7.69
CA MET A 90 10.84 -14.60 -8.70
C MET A 90 11.30 -16.02 -8.36
N LYS A 91 11.09 -16.96 -9.29
CA LYS A 91 11.53 -18.36 -9.18
C LYS A 91 12.20 -18.78 -10.49
N GLY A 92 13.48 -19.13 -10.43
CA GLY A 92 14.24 -19.54 -11.61
C GLY A 92 14.32 -18.46 -12.70
N GLY A 93 14.30 -17.18 -12.33
CA GLY A 93 14.36 -16.04 -13.26
C GLY A 93 13.02 -15.68 -13.92
N ARG A 94 11.90 -16.27 -13.48
CA ARG A 94 10.54 -15.93 -13.95
C ARG A 94 9.69 -15.53 -12.75
N LEU A 95 8.74 -14.62 -12.95
CA LEU A 95 7.75 -14.33 -11.92
C LEU A 95 6.73 -15.45 -11.90
N ASP A 96 6.63 -16.10 -10.75
CA ASP A 96 5.69 -17.18 -10.50
C ASP A 96 4.76 -16.81 -9.36
N ARG A 97 3.52 -17.29 -9.45
CA ARG A 97 2.60 -17.30 -8.30
C ARG A 97 3.10 -18.31 -7.27
N THR A 98 3.08 -17.93 -6.00
CA THR A 98 3.51 -18.80 -4.90
C THR A 98 2.35 -19.55 -4.25
N ALA A 99 1.11 -19.14 -4.57
CA ALA A 99 -0.13 -19.68 -4.02
C ALA A 99 -1.24 -19.74 -5.08
N ALA A 100 -2.15 -20.70 -4.94
CA ALA A 100 -3.31 -20.85 -5.80
C ALA A 100 -4.57 -20.32 -5.09
N PHE A 101 -5.34 -19.47 -5.78
CA PHE A 101 -6.64 -19.00 -5.28
C PHE A 101 -7.71 -20.07 -5.52
N PHE A 102 -8.32 -20.58 -4.45
CA PHE A 102 -9.36 -21.60 -4.52
C PHE A 102 -10.76 -21.04 -4.27
N GLY A 103 -11.09 -19.88 -4.83
CA GLY A 103 -12.43 -19.28 -4.77
C GLY A 103 -12.91 -18.83 -3.37
N ALA A 104 -12.10 -19.02 -2.32
CA ALA A 104 -12.32 -18.46 -1.00
C ALA A 104 -11.38 -17.26 -0.78
N PRO A 105 -11.83 -16.19 -0.10
CA PRO A 105 -10.95 -15.11 0.33
C PRO A 105 -9.75 -15.62 1.11
N GLU A 106 -8.57 -15.11 0.80
CA GLU A 106 -7.37 -15.35 1.58
C GLU A 106 -7.28 -14.35 2.72
N THR A 107 -7.00 -14.83 3.92
CA THR A 107 -6.81 -13.98 5.10
C THR A 107 -5.34 -13.90 5.46
N LEU A 108 -4.79 -12.68 5.51
CA LEU A 108 -3.45 -12.41 6.00
C LEU A 108 -3.50 -11.65 7.31
N ARG A 109 -2.54 -11.91 8.18
CA ARG A 109 -2.41 -11.27 9.48
C ARG A 109 -1.22 -10.31 9.49
N VAL A 110 -1.48 -9.04 9.77
CA VAL A 110 -0.47 -7.98 9.88
C VAL A 110 -0.18 -7.68 11.36
N LEU A 111 1.09 -7.79 11.75
CA LEU A 111 1.58 -7.39 13.07
C LEU A 111 2.18 -6.00 12.97
N GLY A 112 1.58 -5.00 13.60
CA GLY A 112 2.24 -3.71 13.77
C GLY A 112 3.03 -3.63 15.07
N LEU A 113 4.22 -3.03 15.01
CA LEU A 113 5.11 -2.78 16.15
C LEU A 113 5.42 -1.29 16.21
N LYS A 114 5.08 -0.63 17.32
CA LYS A 114 5.45 0.77 17.57
C LYS A 114 6.87 0.84 18.12
N ILE A 115 7.74 1.62 17.49
CA ILE A 115 9.16 1.74 17.80
C ILE A 115 9.51 3.19 18.12
N ASP A 116 10.13 3.43 19.27
CA ASP A 116 10.65 4.73 19.67
C ASP A 116 12.12 4.60 20.17
N PHE A 117 12.76 5.71 20.51
CA PHE A 117 14.19 5.76 20.83
C PHE A 117 14.42 6.33 22.22
N ALA A 118 15.43 5.88 22.96
CA ALA A 118 15.68 6.35 24.33
C ALA A 118 16.22 7.77 24.33
N THR A 119 17.06 8.06 23.34
CA THR A 119 17.69 9.34 23.08
C THR A 119 17.56 9.67 21.59
N ASP A 120 17.34 10.94 21.28
CA ASP A 120 17.58 11.47 19.94
C ASP A 120 18.88 12.31 19.95
N SER A 121 20.02 11.67 19.64
CA SER A 121 21.31 12.39 19.61
C SER A 121 21.51 13.23 18.35
N LEU A 122 20.68 13.02 17.33
CA LEU A 122 20.71 13.79 16.09
C LEU A 122 19.96 15.12 16.23
N GLY A 123 19.04 15.21 17.21
CA GLY A 123 18.35 16.44 17.60
C GLY A 123 17.66 17.08 16.39
N PRO A 124 17.99 18.34 16.04
CA PRO A 124 17.31 19.08 14.98
C PRO A 124 17.47 18.47 13.58
N LEU A 125 18.32 17.46 13.40
CA LEU A 125 18.41 16.73 12.13
C LEU A 125 17.29 15.69 11.95
N THR A 126 16.43 15.50 12.95
CA THR A 126 15.24 14.64 12.87
C THR A 126 14.01 15.40 13.37
N THR A 127 12.82 14.96 12.95
CA THR A 127 11.51 15.40 13.44
C THR A 127 10.97 14.49 14.54
N THR A 128 11.85 13.82 15.29
CA THR A 128 11.46 12.96 16.41
C THR A 128 11.78 13.63 17.75
N PRO A 129 10.92 14.53 18.31
CA PRO A 129 11.23 15.19 19.57
C PRO A 129 11.56 14.17 20.67
N ASP A 130 12.78 14.24 21.20
CA ASP A 130 13.30 13.34 22.24
C ASP A 130 13.22 11.84 21.88
N GLY A 131 13.11 11.50 20.60
CA GLY A 131 12.99 10.13 20.12
C GLY A 131 11.62 9.48 20.35
N LYS A 132 10.55 10.26 20.61
CA LYS A 132 9.21 9.75 20.98
C LYS A 132 8.14 10.06 19.94
N PHE A 133 7.09 9.24 19.93
CA PHE A 133 5.85 9.53 19.22
C PHE A 133 5.19 10.81 19.76
N ASP A 134 4.52 11.54 18.87
CA ASP A 134 3.70 12.67 19.25
C ASP A 134 2.39 12.20 19.90
N LEU A 135 2.29 12.40 21.21
CA LEU A 135 1.11 12.04 22.02
C LEU A 135 0.28 13.26 22.43
N ARG A 136 0.53 14.43 21.82
CA ARG A 136 -0.28 15.63 22.06
C ARG A 136 -1.69 15.45 21.49
N ASP A 137 -2.63 16.27 21.96
CA ASP A 137 -3.96 16.35 21.37
C ASP A 137 -3.90 17.18 20.08
N GLY A 138 -3.66 16.50 18.96
CA GLY A 138 -3.58 17.11 17.63
C GLY A 138 -4.86 17.80 17.19
N LYS A 139 -6.01 17.27 17.61
CA LYS A 139 -7.32 17.88 17.32
C LYS A 139 -7.46 19.23 18.03
N ALA A 140 -7.06 19.32 19.29
CA ALA A 140 -7.01 20.59 20.02
C ALA A 140 -6.00 21.58 19.42
N LEU A 141 -4.95 21.07 18.75
CA LEU A 141 -3.97 21.87 18.01
C LEU A 141 -4.45 22.26 16.59
N GLY A 142 -5.62 21.81 16.15
CA GLY A 142 -6.16 22.11 14.83
C GLY A 142 -5.50 21.32 13.69
N ILE A 143 -4.80 20.23 14.00
CA ILE A 143 -4.27 19.31 12.98
C ILE A 143 -5.44 18.51 12.41
N VAL A 144 -5.62 18.55 11.09
CA VAL A 144 -6.77 17.94 10.43
C VAL A 144 -6.45 16.60 9.81
N ILE A 145 -5.28 16.44 9.20
CA ILE A 145 -4.83 15.19 8.58
C ILE A 145 -3.94 14.45 9.56
N ASP A 146 -4.24 13.17 9.81
CA ASP A 146 -3.56 12.29 10.75
C ASP A 146 -3.15 12.99 12.06
N PRO A 147 -4.11 13.53 12.83
CA PRO A 147 -3.78 14.25 14.06
C PRO A 147 -3.29 13.30 15.16
N PRO A 148 -2.29 13.70 15.97
CA PRO A 148 -1.92 12.99 17.19
C PRO A 148 -3.08 13.01 18.21
N PRO A 149 -3.09 12.09 19.20
CA PRO A 149 -1.98 11.24 19.60
C PRO A 149 -1.72 10.05 18.66
N HIS A 150 -0.46 9.86 18.25
CA HIS A 150 -0.01 8.68 17.49
C HIS A 150 0.20 7.47 18.40
N ASP A 151 -0.90 7.08 19.05
CA ASP A 151 -0.96 5.96 19.97
C ASP A 151 -1.37 4.66 19.25
N ARG A 152 -1.66 3.60 20.01
CA ARG A 152 -2.07 2.33 19.45
C ARG A 152 -3.37 2.42 18.66
N LYS A 153 -4.32 3.26 19.06
CA LYS A 153 -5.59 3.40 18.33
C LYS A 153 -5.33 4.02 16.97
N PHE A 154 -4.51 5.07 16.90
CA PHE A 154 -4.13 5.71 15.65
C PHE A 154 -3.61 4.71 14.61
N PHE A 155 -2.60 3.90 14.95
CA PHE A 155 -2.06 2.92 14.01
C PHE A 155 -3.01 1.74 13.72
N LEU A 156 -3.88 1.37 14.67
CA LEU A 156 -4.95 0.40 14.37
C LEU A 156 -5.97 0.95 13.36
N SER A 157 -6.24 2.25 13.38
CA SER A 157 -7.11 2.91 12.41
C SER A 157 -6.47 2.94 11.02
N HIS A 158 -5.16 3.16 10.91
CA HIS A 158 -4.45 3.00 9.63
C HIS A 158 -4.43 1.54 9.13
N LEU A 159 -4.28 0.56 10.03
CA LEU A 159 -4.39 -0.86 9.66
C LEU A 159 -5.80 -1.25 9.22
N GLU A 160 -6.85 -0.64 9.80
CA GLU A 160 -8.23 -0.76 9.31
C GLU A 160 -8.37 -0.16 7.90
N ALA A 161 -7.84 1.06 7.69
CA ALA A 161 -7.86 1.71 6.38
C ALA A 161 -7.17 0.85 5.30
N LEU A 162 -6.01 0.26 5.64
CA LEU A 162 -5.30 -0.69 4.80
C LEU A 162 -6.14 -1.94 4.50
N SER A 163 -6.82 -2.50 5.52
CA SER A 163 -7.70 -3.66 5.34
C SER A 163 -8.86 -3.34 4.39
N ARG A 164 -9.49 -2.17 4.52
CA ARG A 164 -10.56 -1.71 3.63
C ARG A 164 -10.07 -1.55 2.19
N TYR A 165 -8.93 -0.88 2.00
CA TYR A 165 -8.33 -0.71 0.67
C TYR A 165 -8.03 -2.05 0.01
N TRP A 166 -7.31 -2.95 0.68
CA TRP A 166 -6.93 -4.23 0.08
C TRP A 166 -8.12 -5.14 -0.15
N LYS A 167 -9.14 -5.10 0.71
CA LYS A 167 -10.41 -5.78 0.45
C LYS A 167 -11.09 -5.24 -0.81
N PHE A 168 -11.08 -3.93 -1.01
CA PHE A 168 -11.62 -3.29 -2.21
C PHE A 168 -10.80 -3.61 -3.47
N ALA A 169 -9.50 -3.32 -3.45
CA ALA A 169 -8.58 -3.49 -4.58
C ALA A 169 -8.46 -4.95 -5.04
N SER A 170 -8.75 -5.90 -4.15
CA SER A 170 -8.79 -7.34 -4.42
C SER A 170 -10.17 -7.92 -4.69
N TYR A 171 -11.23 -7.11 -4.76
CA TYR A 171 -12.61 -7.62 -4.89
C TYR A 171 -13.00 -8.64 -3.81
N GLY A 172 -12.42 -8.49 -2.61
CA GLY A 172 -12.61 -9.37 -1.47
C GLY A 172 -11.79 -10.66 -1.54
N HIS A 173 -10.91 -10.85 -2.53
CA HIS A 173 -10.00 -12.01 -2.57
C HIS A 173 -8.93 -11.96 -1.48
N LEU A 174 -8.61 -10.77 -0.97
CA LEU A 174 -7.68 -10.57 0.14
C LEU A 174 -8.39 -9.86 1.30
N VAL A 175 -8.29 -10.45 2.49
CA VAL A 175 -8.82 -9.89 3.74
C VAL A 175 -7.67 -9.76 4.73
N LEU A 176 -7.53 -8.59 5.35
CA LEU A 176 -6.50 -8.35 6.35
C LEU A 176 -7.08 -8.40 7.75
N GLU A 177 -6.54 -9.29 8.57
CA GLU A 177 -6.62 -9.24 10.03
C GLU A 177 -5.35 -8.55 10.54
N TYR A 178 -5.44 -7.86 11.68
CA TYR A 178 -4.29 -7.13 12.20
C TYR A 178 -4.34 -6.98 13.71
N ASP A 179 -3.18 -6.79 14.32
CA ASP A 179 -3.05 -6.37 15.71
C ASP A 179 -1.78 -5.50 15.85
N LEU A 180 -1.76 -4.69 16.91
CA LEU A 180 -0.67 -3.77 17.18
C LEU A 180 -0.10 -3.99 18.57
N TYR A 181 1.23 -4.03 18.64
CA TYR A 181 2.01 -4.20 19.85
C TYR A 181 2.99 -3.01 20.07
N PRO A 182 3.28 -2.62 21.32
CA PRO A 182 2.72 -3.17 22.56
C PRO A 182 1.22 -2.93 22.70
N ARG A 183 0.53 -3.75 23.50
CA ARG A 183 -0.94 -3.61 23.68
C ARG A 183 -1.36 -2.37 24.49
N ALA A 184 -0.44 -1.80 25.26
CA ALA A 184 -0.68 -0.56 26.00
C ALA A 184 -0.71 0.65 25.03
N ASP A 185 -1.71 1.52 25.19
CA ASP A 185 -2.10 2.51 24.17
C ASP A 185 -0.94 3.41 23.73
N SER A 186 -0.28 4.07 24.69
CA SER A 186 0.80 5.01 24.42
C SER A 186 2.20 4.38 24.46
N ALA A 187 2.31 3.06 24.63
CA ALA A 187 3.60 2.40 24.72
C ALA A 187 4.25 2.18 23.34
N ALA A 188 5.56 1.94 23.36
CA ALA A 188 6.38 1.58 22.21
C ALA A 188 7.57 0.73 22.67
N TYR A 189 8.16 -0.04 21.74
CA TYR A 189 9.41 -0.75 21.95
C TYR A 189 10.59 0.19 21.75
N ARG A 190 11.46 0.18 22.74
CA ARG A 190 12.47 1.21 22.90
C ARG A 190 13.81 0.78 22.33
N LEU A 191 14.27 1.46 21.29
CA LEU A 191 15.64 1.40 20.79
C LEU A 191 16.53 2.40 21.52
N ALA A 192 17.85 2.26 21.36
CA ALA A 192 18.81 3.07 22.10
C ALA A 192 18.86 4.54 21.64
N ASP A 193 19.22 4.78 20.39
CA ASP A 193 19.49 6.13 19.91
C ASP A 193 19.23 6.24 18.39
N THR A 194 18.62 7.35 17.95
CA THR A 194 18.36 7.65 16.53
C THR A 194 19.64 7.68 15.69
N GLY A 195 20.74 8.18 16.26
CA GLY A 195 22.06 8.33 15.63
C GLY A 195 22.75 7.02 15.25
N ARG A 196 22.21 5.87 15.65
CA ARG A 196 22.69 4.54 15.22
C ARG A 196 22.30 4.17 13.79
N TYR A 197 21.33 4.89 13.24
CA TYR A 197 20.76 4.60 11.93
C TYR A 197 20.98 5.79 10.97
N GLY A 198 20.93 5.49 9.69
CA GLY A 198 21.35 6.37 8.60
C GLY A 198 22.89 6.56 8.59
N PRO A 199 23.37 7.65 7.94
CA PRO A 199 22.59 8.57 7.12
C PRO A 199 21.94 7.86 5.92
N TRP A 200 20.84 8.42 5.44
CA TRP A 200 20.04 7.84 4.36
C TRP A 200 20.45 8.45 3.03
N THR A 201 20.87 7.60 2.12
CA THR A 201 21.36 7.93 0.78
C THR A 201 21.02 6.79 -0.18
N LEU A 202 21.03 7.03 -1.48
CA LEU A 202 20.94 5.93 -2.45
C LEU A 202 22.24 5.12 -2.43
N GLY A 203 22.20 3.93 -1.81
CA GLY A 203 23.33 3.00 -1.79
C GLY A 203 23.34 1.99 -0.64
N GLN A 204 24.29 1.06 -0.72
CA GLN A 204 24.39 -0.10 0.17
C GLN A 204 24.48 0.25 1.66
N GLN A 205 25.13 1.36 2.02
CA GLN A 205 25.25 1.76 3.44
C GLN A 205 23.88 2.00 4.08
N SER A 206 22.95 2.59 3.33
CA SER A 206 21.58 2.83 3.78
C SER A 206 20.79 1.53 3.86
N PHE A 207 21.02 0.58 2.95
CA PHE A 207 20.39 -0.75 3.02
C PHE A 207 20.86 -1.53 4.24
N ASP A 208 22.16 -1.47 4.54
CA ASP A 208 22.71 -2.09 5.75
C ASP A 208 22.12 -1.41 7.01
N SER A 209 21.91 -0.10 6.97
CA SER A 209 21.25 0.65 8.04
C SER A 209 19.79 0.29 8.22
N ALA A 210 19.01 0.23 7.12
CA ALA A 210 17.62 -0.20 7.11
C ALA A 210 17.48 -1.62 7.68
N ALA A 211 18.36 -2.54 7.26
CA ALA A 211 18.39 -3.89 7.79
C ALA A 211 18.79 -3.94 9.27
N ARG A 212 19.74 -3.11 9.73
CA ARG A 212 20.07 -2.99 11.16
C ARG A 212 18.87 -2.48 11.96
N PHE A 213 18.22 -1.40 11.52
CA PHE A 213 17.05 -0.83 12.17
C PHE A 213 15.92 -1.85 12.33
N PHE A 214 15.53 -2.49 11.23
CA PHE A 214 14.47 -3.49 11.24
C PHE A 214 14.79 -4.65 12.19
N ARG A 215 16.03 -5.16 12.17
CA ARG A 215 16.46 -6.26 13.06
C ARG A 215 16.43 -5.86 14.53
N ASP A 216 16.93 -4.67 14.85
CA ASP A 216 16.97 -4.19 16.24
C ASP A 216 15.58 -3.95 16.79
N ALA A 217 14.66 -3.38 15.99
CA ALA A 217 13.26 -3.17 16.34
C ALA A 217 12.54 -4.48 16.66
N VAL A 218 12.63 -5.48 15.77
CA VAL A 218 12.00 -6.80 15.98
C VAL A 218 12.58 -7.50 17.21
N ARG A 219 13.91 -7.41 17.44
CA ARG A 219 14.56 -7.99 18.63
C ARG A 219 14.11 -7.29 19.91
N ALA A 220 14.03 -5.96 19.91
CA ALA A 220 13.57 -5.21 21.06
C ALA A 220 12.13 -5.58 21.43
N ALA A 221 11.27 -5.77 20.43
CA ALA A 221 9.90 -6.22 20.63
C ALA A 221 9.82 -7.63 21.25
N ASP A 222 10.52 -8.62 20.68
CA ASP A 222 10.54 -10.00 21.18
C ASP A 222 11.17 -10.13 22.58
N GLN A 223 12.16 -9.28 22.91
CA GLN A 223 12.80 -9.28 24.22
C GLN A 223 11.96 -8.61 25.31
N THR A 224 11.07 -7.70 24.93
CA THR A 224 10.27 -6.90 25.88
C THR A 224 8.88 -7.50 26.12
N ASP A 225 8.33 -8.22 25.15
CA ASP A 225 6.95 -8.69 25.18
C ASP A 225 6.80 -10.11 24.62
N SER A 226 5.74 -10.81 25.04
CA SER A 226 5.42 -12.17 24.60
C SER A 226 4.54 -12.14 23.35
N ILE A 227 5.06 -11.60 22.26
CA ILE A 227 4.34 -11.48 20.98
C ILE A 227 4.31 -12.86 20.28
N PRO A 228 3.14 -13.37 19.86
CA PRO A 228 3.07 -14.62 19.12
C PRO A 228 3.40 -14.39 17.64
N PHE A 229 4.65 -14.01 17.30
CA PHE A 229 5.07 -13.65 15.93
C PHE A 229 4.66 -14.70 14.90
N GLY A 230 4.78 -15.96 15.27
CA GLY A 230 4.39 -17.08 14.43
C GLY A 230 2.91 -17.14 14.07
N GLN A 231 2.05 -16.21 14.52
CA GLN A 231 0.64 -16.06 14.13
C GLN A 231 0.39 -15.06 13.01
N PHE A 232 1.40 -14.28 12.61
CA PHE A 232 1.27 -13.19 11.64
C PHE A 232 2.04 -13.51 10.36
N ASP A 233 1.59 -12.97 9.22
CA ASP A 233 2.19 -13.18 7.91
C ASP A 233 3.13 -12.02 7.53
N VAL A 234 2.81 -10.80 7.95
CA VAL A 234 3.56 -9.57 7.67
C VAL A 234 3.84 -8.81 8.96
N VAL A 235 5.04 -8.24 9.08
CA VAL A 235 5.42 -7.33 10.17
C VAL A 235 5.51 -5.90 9.62
N ALA A 236 4.85 -4.98 10.31
CA ALA A 236 4.85 -3.54 10.07
C ALA A 236 5.54 -2.84 11.24
N LEU A 237 6.61 -2.09 11.00
CA LEU A 237 7.24 -1.24 12.01
C LEU A 237 6.72 0.18 11.82
N PHE A 238 6.11 0.75 12.85
CA PHE A 238 5.80 2.17 12.91
C PHE A 238 6.86 2.84 13.78
N HIS A 239 7.59 3.82 13.27
CA HIS A 239 8.62 4.52 14.03
C HIS A 239 8.16 5.93 14.40
N ALA A 240 8.65 6.46 15.52
CA ALA A 240 8.50 7.87 15.85
C ALA A 240 9.28 8.75 14.86
N GLY A 241 8.78 9.97 14.60
CA GLY A 241 9.30 10.90 13.60
C GLY A 241 8.58 10.84 12.26
N SER A 242 8.72 11.92 11.50
CA SER A 242 8.20 12.03 10.14
C SER A 242 9.03 11.23 9.13
N ASP A 243 8.52 11.12 7.91
CA ASP A 243 9.22 10.47 6.80
C ASP A 243 10.35 11.32 6.22
N PHE A 244 11.52 10.72 6.05
CA PHE A 244 12.62 11.24 5.23
C PHE A 244 12.14 11.74 3.86
N GLN A 245 11.22 11.01 3.23
CA GLN A 245 10.71 11.30 1.88
C GLN A 245 9.75 12.51 1.86
N THR A 246 9.44 13.07 3.03
CA THR A 246 8.58 14.26 3.19
C THR A 246 9.30 15.49 3.73
N ASP A 247 10.62 15.43 3.91
CA ASP A 247 11.46 16.58 4.31
C ASP A 247 11.61 17.59 3.16
N VAL A 248 10.61 18.45 3.00
CA VAL A 248 10.50 19.42 1.91
C VAL A 248 11.58 20.49 2.01
N ASN A 249 11.82 20.96 3.24
CA ASN A 249 12.77 22.03 3.56
C ASN A 249 14.22 21.54 3.65
N ASN A 250 14.45 20.23 3.67
CA ASN A 250 15.76 19.60 3.82
C ASN A 250 16.43 20.03 5.15
N ASP A 251 15.64 20.14 6.21
CA ASP A 251 16.08 20.54 7.56
C ASP A 251 16.04 19.40 8.57
N SER A 252 15.42 18.26 8.24
CA SER A 252 15.48 17.00 9.00
C SER A 252 16.04 15.82 8.19
N PRO A 253 17.25 15.95 7.59
CA PRO A 253 17.79 14.97 6.63
C PRO A 253 18.15 13.61 7.24
N ARG A 254 17.88 13.41 8.54
CA ARG A 254 18.13 12.16 9.26
C ARG A 254 16.86 11.46 9.71
N ASP A 255 15.69 11.97 9.35
CA ASP A 255 14.43 11.24 9.46
C ASP A 255 14.51 9.90 8.76
N PHE A 256 13.76 8.92 9.26
CA PHE A 256 13.83 7.56 8.76
C PHE A 256 12.95 7.46 7.51
N PRO A 257 13.42 6.77 6.45
CA PRO A 257 12.63 6.59 5.24
C PRO A 257 11.58 5.49 5.42
N THR A 258 10.49 5.61 4.65
CA THR A 258 9.54 4.53 4.41
C THR A 258 10.10 3.53 3.42
N PHE A 259 9.94 2.23 3.71
CA PHE A 259 10.30 1.15 2.79
C PHE A 259 9.77 -0.22 3.24
N GLN A 260 9.57 -1.10 2.27
CA GLN A 260 9.53 -2.55 2.42
C GLN A 260 10.95 -3.13 2.39
N ILE A 261 11.25 -4.05 3.32
CA ILE A 261 12.55 -4.70 3.40
C ILE A 261 12.49 -6.22 3.29
N ASN A 262 13.38 -6.80 2.48
CA ASN A 262 13.69 -8.23 2.43
C ASN A 262 15.10 -8.44 2.99
N LEU A 263 15.20 -9.13 4.13
CA LEU A 263 16.47 -9.52 4.72
C LEU A 263 17.05 -10.72 3.97
N THR A 264 18.36 -10.67 3.71
CA THR A 264 19.11 -11.82 3.20
C THR A 264 19.16 -12.95 4.23
N ASP A 265 19.36 -12.57 5.50
CA ASP A 265 19.28 -13.41 6.69
C ASP A 265 17.88 -13.39 7.34
N SER A 266 17.79 -13.67 8.64
CA SER A 266 16.52 -13.59 9.37
C SER A 266 16.75 -13.25 10.84
N VAL A 267 15.75 -12.63 11.47
CA VAL A 267 15.68 -12.41 12.92
C VAL A 267 14.99 -13.60 13.59
N PRO A 268 15.70 -14.41 14.40
CA PRO A 268 15.04 -15.39 15.23
C PRO A 268 14.26 -14.70 16.36
N VAL A 269 13.00 -15.09 16.55
CA VAL A 269 12.10 -14.61 17.60
C VAL A 269 11.43 -15.79 18.30
N ASN A 270 10.76 -15.55 19.43
CA ASN A 270 10.12 -16.58 20.24
C ASN A 270 11.07 -17.74 20.58
N GLY A 271 12.28 -17.40 21.06
CA GLY A 271 13.30 -18.39 21.41
C GLY A 271 13.90 -19.13 20.20
N GLY A 272 13.76 -18.59 19.00
CA GLY A 272 14.25 -19.17 17.75
C GLY A 272 13.28 -20.11 17.05
N ALA A 273 12.06 -20.27 17.56
CA ALA A 273 11.02 -21.07 16.92
C ALA A 273 10.46 -20.43 15.64
N VAL A 274 10.56 -19.10 15.53
CA VAL A 274 10.07 -18.32 14.39
C VAL A 274 11.20 -17.44 13.86
N SER A 275 11.26 -17.24 12.55
CA SER A 275 12.21 -16.34 11.90
C SER A 275 11.49 -15.28 11.08
N ILE A 276 11.83 -14.01 11.30
CA ILE A 276 11.35 -12.86 10.55
C ILE A 276 12.38 -12.48 9.47
N ARG A 277 11.96 -12.36 8.22
CA ARG A 277 12.79 -12.10 7.04
C ARG A 277 12.56 -10.73 6.43
N GLY A 278 11.71 -9.91 7.03
CA GLY A 278 11.38 -8.61 6.48
C GLY A 278 9.97 -8.17 6.85
N GLY A 279 9.56 -7.07 6.23
CA GLY A 279 8.31 -6.40 6.54
C GLY A 279 8.28 -5.02 5.90
N LEU A 280 7.43 -4.15 6.43
CA LEU A 280 7.31 -2.75 6.05
C LEU A 280 7.70 -1.84 7.22
N VAL A 281 8.30 -0.70 6.90
CA VAL A 281 8.72 0.35 7.83
C VAL A 281 7.98 1.62 7.43
N MET A 282 7.22 2.16 8.37
CA MET A 282 6.39 3.35 8.19
C MET A 282 6.71 4.37 9.31
N PRO A 283 6.63 5.67 9.03
CA PRO A 283 6.73 6.74 10.01
C PRO A 283 5.46 6.84 10.85
N GLU A 284 5.49 7.70 11.87
CA GLU A 284 4.28 8.08 12.59
C GLU A 284 3.43 9.06 11.79
N THR A 285 4.06 9.83 10.89
CA THR A 285 3.40 10.81 10.04
C THR A 285 4.20 11.09 8.77
N GLU A 286 3.50 11.48 7.72
CA GLU A 286 4.09 12.07 6.51
C GLU A 286 3.90 13.60 6.47
N SER A 287 3.31 14.17 7.53
CA SER A 287 3.12 15.61 7.65
C SER A 287 4.35 16.26 8.28
N GLN A 288 4.96 17.20 7.55
CA GLN A 288 6.13 17.96 8.00
C GLN A 288 6.14 19.34 7.31
N ASP A 289 6.90 20.33 7.78
CA ASP A 289 7.15 21.59 7.05
C ASP A 289 5.90 22.42 6.72
N GLY A 290 4.82 22.25 7.48
CA GLY A 290 3.52 22.87 7.20
C GLY A 290 2.75 22.22 6.05
N TYR A 291 3.19 21.04 5.60
CA TYR A 291 2.64 20.26 4.52
C TYR A 291 1.97 19.01 5.06
N TYR A 292 0.70 18.81 4.71
CA TYR A 292 -0.06 17.67 5.17
C TYR A 292 0.02 16.50 4.21
N ALA A 293 0.13 15.31 4.78
CA ALA A 293 0.02 14.03 4.10
C ALA A 293 -0.46 12.97 5.08
N ALA A 294 -1.27 12.04 4.58
CA ALA A 294 -1.69 10.86 5.32
C ALA A 294 -0.88 9.64 4.87
N ILE A 295 -0.56 8.75 5.80
CA ILE A 295 0.29 7.57 5.50
C ILE A 295 -0.46 6.47 4.72
N ASN A 296 -1.77 6.63 4.48
CA ASN A 296 -2.64 5.60 3.89
C ASN A 296 -2.16 5.12 2.52
N GLY A 297 -1.88 6.06 1.61
CA GLY A 297 -1.45 5.77 0.26
C GLY A 297 -0.15 4.97 0.25
N THR A 298 0.86 5.49 0.94
CA THR A 298 2.19 4.87 1.04
C THR A 298 2.11 3.51 1.73
N MET A 299 1.37 3.38 2.82
CA MET A 299 1.18 2.09 3.50
C MET A 299 0.52 1.05 2.60
N ALA A 300 -0.43 1.46 1.75
CA ALA A 300 -1.03 0.58 0.75
C ALA A 300 -0.03 0.15 -0.34
N HIS A 301 0.82 1.08 -0.80
CA HIS A 301 1.91 0.81 -1.74
C HIS A 301 2.93 -0.19 -1.17
N GLU A 302 3.47 0.09 0.02
CA GLU A 302 4.45 -0.77 0.69
C GLU A 302 3.91 -2.15 1.01
N PHE A 303 2.62 -2.24 1.42
CA PHE A 303 1.98 -3.53 1.60
C PHE A 303 1.91 -4.33 0.29
N GLY A 304 1.72 -3.67 -0.86
CA GLY A 304 1.76 -4.30 -2.17
C GLY A 304 3.07 -5.05 -2.44
N HIS A 305 4.20 -4.48 -2.02
CA HIS A 305 5.49 -5.16 -2.10
C HIS A 305 5.58 -6.40 -1.21
N THR A 306 4.91 -6.41 -0.05
CA THR A 306 4.84 -7.62 0.79
C THR A 306 4.03 -8.75 0.12
N GLN A 307 3.22 -8.43 -0.89
CA GLN A 307 2.52 -9.39 -1.74
C GLN A 307 3.31 -9.75 -3.00
N GLY A 308 4.47 -9.12 -3.21
CA GLY A 308 5.34 -9.36 -4.36
C GLY A 308 5.04 -8.51 -5.58
N LEU A 309 4.18 -7.49 -5.47
CA LEU A 309 3.95 -6.51 -6.54
C LEU A 309 5.18 -5.64 -6.73
N PHE A 310 5.51 -5.31 -7.98
CA PHE A 310 6.66 -4.49 -8.36
C PHE A 310 6.28 -3.02 -8.46
N ASP A 311 7.27 -2.16 -8.25
CA ASP A 311 7.19 -0.78 -8.68
C ASP A 311 7.02 -0.70 -10.21
N LEU A 312 6.10 0.14 -10.65
CA LEU A 312 5.84 0.46 -12.05
C LEU A 312 6.43 1.80 -12.49
N TYR A 313 6.94 2.61 -11.55
CA TYR A 313 7.85 3.69 -11.88
C TYR A 313 9.23 3.13 -12.26
N ASP A 314 10.05 3.94 -12.91
CA ASP A 314 11.46 3.62 -13.18
C ASP A 314 12.22 3.60 -11.86
N ILE A 315 12.69 2.44 -11.39
CA ILE A 315 13.32 2.35 -10.05
C ILE A 315 14.77 2.89 -10.00
N GLU A 316 15.36 3.25 -11.16
CA GLU A 316 16.66 3.92 -11.22
C GLU A 316 16.51 5.44 -11.07
N THR A 317 15.48 6.02 -11.70
CA THR A 317 15.23 7.48 -11.70
C THR A 317 14.07 7.91 -10.81
N PHE A 318 13.26 6.94 -10.37
CA PHE A 318 11.97 7.07 -9.69
C PHE A 318 10.93 7.93 -10.43
N LEU A 319 11.12 8.09 -11.75
CA LEU A 319 10.17 8.78 -12.60
C LEU A 319 8.97 7.88 -12.91
N PRO A 320 7.74 8.42 -12.99
CA PRO A 320 6.57 7.63 -13.29
C PRO A 320 6.69 6.87 -14.63
N GLY A 321 6.28 5.60 -14.64
CA GLY A 321 6.20 4.76 -15.84
C GLY A 321 4.77 4.61 -16.36
N VAL A 322 3.79 4.44 -15.46
CA VAL A 322 2.34 4.45 -15.73
C VAL A 322 1.61 5.57 -14.99
N GLY A 323 2.31 6.32 -14.12
CA GLY A 323 1.76 7.52 -13.51
C GLY A 323 0.77 7.26 -12.38
N VAL A 324 -0.11 8.24 -12.17
CA VAL A 324 -1.12 8.23 -11.11
C VAL A 324 -2.18 7.13 -11.27
N TRP A 325 -2.16 6.40 -12.39
CA TRP A 325 -3.13 5.36 -12.72
C TRP A 325 -2.91 4.04 -11.96
N SER A 326 -1.77 3.86 -11.32
CA SER A 326 -1.48 2.71 -10.46
C SER A 326 -1.03 3.13 -9.08
N ASN A 327 -1.54 2.45 -8.06
CA ASN A 327 -0.99 2.53 -6.71
C ASN A 327 0.47 2.04 -6.66
N MET A 328 0.88 1.14 -7.56
CA MET A 328 2.26 0.65 -7.67
C MET A 328 3.18 1.58 -8.48
N ASP A 329 2.68 2.74 -8.91
CA ASP A 329 3.48 3.83 -9.47
C ASP A 329 3.31 5.07 -8.58
N SER A 330 2.64 6.14 -9.03
CA SER A 330 2.54 7.41 -8.31
C SER A 330 1.13 7.72 -7.82
N GLY A 331 0.19 6.79 -8.04
CA GLY A 331 -1.20 6.93 -7.62
C GLY A 331 -1.41 6.87 -6.11
N TYR A 332 -0.40 6.44 -5.35
CA TYR A 332 -0.44 6.44 -3.89
C TYR A 332 -0.24 7.84 -3.28
N LEU A 333 0.29 8.81 -4.03
CA LEU A 333 0.65 10.16 -3.54
C LEU A 333 -0.23 11.29 -4.08
N ILE A 334 -1.38 10.99 -4.67
CA ILE A 334 -2.20 12.04 -5.28
C ILE A 334 -2.57 13.09 -4.21
N GLY A 335 -2.13 14.32 -4.46
CA GLY A 335 -2.53 15.48 -3.66
C GLY A 335 -3.96 15.93 -3.97
N THR A 336 -4.65 16.51 -3.01
CA THR A 336 -5.92 17.21 -3.26
C THR A 336 -6.20 18.24 -2.18
N GLU A 337 -7.04 19.21 -2.49
CA GLU A 337 -7.65 20.07 -1.47
C GLU A 337 -8.76 19.28 -0.78
N VAL A 338 -8.70 19.23 0.54
CA VAL A 338 -9.69 18.62 1.42
C VAL A 338 -10.39 19.75 2.18
N THR A 339 -11.72 19.70 2.24
CA THR A 339 -12.53 20.65 3.01
C THR A 339 -13.01 19.99 4.29
N ASP A 340 -12.71 20.61 5.43
CA ASP A 340 -13.26 20.24 6.72
C ASP A 340 -14.69 20.75 6.85
N GLU A 341 -15.68 19.85 6.95
CA GLU A 341 -17.11 20.21 6.96
C GLU A 341 -17.53 20.99 8.21
N LYS A 342 -16.80 20.86 9.32
CA LYS A 342 -17.13 21.53 10.59
C LYS A 342 -16.65 22.98 10.58
N THR A 343 -15.49 23.24 9.99
CA THR A 343 -14.80 24.53 10.04
C THR A 343 -14.79 25.28 8.71
N ASN A 344 -15.12 24.60 7.60
CA ASN A 344 -14.90 25.03 6.22
C ASN A 344 -13.42 25.32 5.89
N ALA A 345 -12.48 24.82 6.69
CA ALA A 345 -11.06 24.95 6.40
C ALA A 345 -10.70 24.10 5.17
N LYS A 346 -9.91 24.69 4.27
CA LYS A 346 -9.40 24.03 3.05
C LYS A 346 -7.92 23.73 3.23
N ILE A 347 -7.54 22.48 3.02
CA ILE A 347 -6.20 21.97 3.34
C ILE A 347 -5.72 21.13 2.17
N GLU A 348 -4.54 21.45 1.63
CA GLU A 348 -3.90 20.59 0.64
C GLU A 348 -3.18 19.43 1.34
N ALA A 349 -3.58 18.21 0.99
CA ALA A 349 -3.06 16.97 1.56
C ALA A 349 -2.74 15.95 0.45
N SER A 350 -1.70 15.14 0.64
CA SER A 350 -1.40 13.97 -0.22
C SER A 350 -1.57 12.67 0.54
N GLY A 351 -1.56 11.53 -0.17
CA GLY A 351 -1.58 10.21 0.46
C GLY A 351 -2.90 9.82 1.14
N ILE A 352 -3.93 10.67 1.07
CA ILE A 352 -5.20 10.45 1.78
C ILE A 352 -5.94 9.20 1.32
N LEU A 353 -5.89 8.90 0.02
CA LEU A 353 -6.50 7.73 -0.61
C LEU A 353 -5.54 7.15 -1.65
N PRO A 354 -5.18 5.86 -1.54
CA PRO A 354 -4.57 5.14 -2.65
C PRO A 354 -5.58 4.93 -3.77
N VAL A 355 -5.16 5.13 -5.02
CA VAL A 355 -5.94 4.66 -6.19
C VAL A 355 -5.97 3.13 -6.22
N SER A 356 -6.85 2.54 -7.02
CA SER A 356 -6.80 1.10 -7.29
C SER A 356 -5.46 0.67 -7.88
N LEU A 357 -5.12 -0.61 -7.69
CA LEU A 357 -4.10 -1.29 -8.48
C LEU A 357 -4.42 -1.24 -9.97
N ASP A 358 -3.36 -1.20 -10.79
CA ASP A 358 -3.43 -1.41 -12.24
C ASP A 358 -3.85 -2.84 -12.59
N PRO A 359 -4.39 -3.08 -13.80
CA PRO A 359 -4.89 -4.39 -14.18
C PRO A 359 -3.78 -5.42 -14.36
N TRP A 360 -2.52 -5.03 -14.57
CA TRP A 360 -1.41 -5.99 -14.64
C TRP A 360 -1.08 -6.53 -13.24
N SER A 361 -0.96 -5.67 -12.23
CA SER A 361 -0.84 -6.07 -10.83
C SER A 361 -1.99 -6.98 -10.40
N LYS A 362 -3.24 -6.62 -10.73
CA LYS A 362 -4.42 -7.46 -10.48
C LYS A 362 -4.33 -8.80 -11.22
N PHE A 363 -3.93 -8.78 -12.49
CA PHE A 363 -3.76 -10.00 -13.30
C PHE A 363 -2.70 -10.92 -12.71
N LEU A 364 -1.58 -10.39 -12.19
CA LEU A 364 -0.56 -11.23 -11.57
C LEU A 364 -1.10 -11.94 -10.30
N LEU A 365 -1.82 -11.20 -9.46
CA LEU A 365 -2.39 -11.75 -8.22
C LEU A 365 -3.59 -12.69 -8.51
N TRP A 366 -4.49 -12.30 -9.41
CA TRP A 366 -5.75 -12.97 -9.73
C TRP A 366 -5.93 -13.19 -11.25
N PRO A 367 -5.08 -14.01 -11.90
CA PRO A 367 -5.10 -14.15 -13.36
C PRO A 367 -6.29 -14.93 -13.89
N ASP A 368 -7.09 -15.54 -13.01
CA ASP A 368 -8.33 -16.21 -13.40
C ASP A 368 -9.47 -15.19 -13.60
N ASN A 369 -9.29 -13.94 -13.19
CA ASN A 369 -10.26 -12.84 -13.32
C ASN A 369 -10.02 -12.02 -14.60
N ILE A 370 -9.82 -12.70 -15.73
CA ILE A 370 -9.72 -12.06 -17.04
C ILE A 370 -10.74 -12.60 -18.03
N ASP A 371 -11.18 -11.70 -18.91
CA ASP A 371 -12.02 -12.02 -20.04
C ASP A 371 -11.16 -12.08 -21.30
N TYR A 372 -10.79 -13.30 -21.71
CA TYR A 372 -10.01 -13.50 -22.92
C TYR A 372 -10.82 -13.11 -24.17
N VAL A 373 -10.23 -12.22 -24.98
CA VAL A 373 -10.79 -11.76 -26.25
C VAL A 373 -10.06 -12.47 -27.39
N ASP A 374 -10.80 -13.21 -28.21
CA ASP A 374 -10.27 -13.82 -29.43
C ASP A 374 -10.00 -12.74 -30.49
N PRO A 375 -8.73 -12.49 -30.89
CA PRO A 375 -8.40 -11.44 -31.86
C PRO A 375 -8.97 -11.73 -33.25
N GLY A 376 -9.38 -12.97 -33.54
CA GLY A 376 -10.04 -13.35 -34.80
C GLY A 376 -11.52 -12.98 -34.87
N ARG A 377 -12.10 -12.36 -33.82
CA ARG A 377 -13.53 -12.03 -33.74
C ARG A 377 -13.75 -10.61 -33.25
N SER A 378 -14.78 -9.96 -33.79
CA SER A 378 -15.27 -8.70 -33.22
C SER A 378 -15.97 -8.96 -31.88
N LEU A 379 -15.59 -8.19 -30.87
CA LEU A 379 -16.26 -8.17 -29.56
C LEU A 379 -16.97 -6.83 -29.38
N THR A 380 -18.24 -6.86 -28.97
CA THR A 380 -18.97 -5.70 -28.47
C THR A 380 -19.49 -6.05 -27.08
N THR A 381 -19.05 -5.30 -26.07
CA THR A 381 -19.42 -5.54 -24.68
C THR A 381 -19.49 -4.23 -23.90
N ALA A 382 -20.32 -4.17 -22.86
CA ALA A 382 -20.20 -3.15 -21.83
C ALA A 382 -19.08 -3.54 -20.85
N LEU A 383 -18.30 -2.55 -20.42
CA LEU A 383 -17.27 -2.71 -19.39
C LEU A 383 -17.63 -1.80 -18.23
N ARG A 384 -17.94 -2.40 -17.08
CA ARG A 384 -18.26 -1.64 -15.86
C ARG A 384 -16.97 -1.05 -15.29
N ALA A 385 -17.12 0.03 -14.54
CA ALA A 385 -16.05 0.62 -13.74
C ALA A 385 -15.35 -0.46 -12.90
N THR A 386 -14.01 -0.44 -12.89
CA THR A 386 -13.17 -1.42 -12.19
C THR A 386 -13.46 -1.42 -10.68
N GLN A 387 -14.01 -0.34 -10.13
CA GLN A 387 -14.44 -0.24 -8.74
C GLN A 387 -15.69 -1.09 -8.43
N LEU A 388 -16.45 -1.48 -9.47
CA LEU A 388 -17.70 -2.22 -9.36
C LEU A 388 -17.62 -3.63 -9.98
N SER A 389 -16.53 -3.96 -10.67
CA SER A 389 -16.33 -5.24 -11.35
C SER A 389 -14.85 -5.55 -11.46
N ASP A 390 -14.49 -6.81 -11.23
CA ASP A 390 -13.16 -7.38 -11.44
C ASP A 390 -12.85 -7.72 -12.89
N ARG A 391 -13.75 -7.36 -13.80
CA ARG A 391 -13.69 -7.74 -15.21
C ARG A 391 -12.65 -6.91 -15.95
N THR A 392 -11.56 -7.55 -16.34
CA THR A 392 -10.52 -6.98 -17.21
C THR A 392 -10.48 -7.76 -18.53
N LEU A 393 -10.56 -7.07 -19.67
CA LEU A 393 -10.44 -7.75 -20.96
C LEU A 393 -8.96 -8.03 -21.25
N PHE A 394 -8.65 -9.24 -21.69
CA PHE A 394 -7.33 -9.65 -22.12
C PHE A 394 -7.33 -9.85 -23.65
N VAL A 395 -6.52 -9.08 -24.37
CA VAL A 395 -6.40 -9.18 -25.83
C VAL A 395 -4.98 -9.61 -26.20
N PRO A 396 -4.75 -10.85 -26.67
CA PRO A 396 -3.43 -11.27 -27.11
C PRO A 396 -3.03 -10.55 -28.41
N LEU A 397 -1.78 -10.11 -28.49
CA LEU A 397 -1.21 -9.52 -29.71
C LEU A 397 -0.31 -10.51 -30.46
N GLY A 398 -0.01 -11.65 -29.83
CA GLY A 398 0.92 -12.66 -30.32
C GLY A 398 2.24 -12.60 -29.56
N GLY A 399 3.00 -13.70 -29.58
CA GLY A 399 4.26 -13.80 -28.85
C GLY A 399 4.08 -13.62 -27.34
N GLU A 400 4.79 -12.65 -26.77
CA GLU A 400 4.81 -12.31 -25.34
C GLU A 400 4.07 -11.00 -25.03
N GLU A 401 3.29 -10.47 -25.98
CA GLU A 401 2.60 -9.18 -25.85
C GLU A 401 1.08 -9.32 -25.82
N PHE A 402 0.42 -8.48 -25.02
CA PHE A 402 -1.03 -8.42 -24.89
C PHE A 402 -1.52 -7.06 -24.38
N TYR A 403 -2.81 -6.78 -24.59
CA TYR A 403 -3.51 -5.69 -23.93
C TYR A 403 -4.33 -6.18 -22.74
N LEU A 404 -4.35 -5.37 -21.68
CA LEU A 404 -5.37 -5.41 -20.65
C LEU A 404 -6.24 -4.16 -20.78
N ILE A 405 -7.56 -4.33 -20.80
CA ILE A 405 -8.50 -3.21 -20.98
C ILE A 405 -9.45 -3.18 -19.79
N GLU A 406 -9.54 -2.03 -19.14
CA GLU A 406 -10.43 -1.76 -18.01
C GLU A 406 -11.19 -0.43 -18.21
N ASN A 407 -12.23 -0.20 -17.40
CA ASN A 407 -12.89 1.09 -17.30
C ASN A 407 -12.64 1.69 -15.91
N ARG A 408 -12.23 2.95 -15.82
CA ARG A 408 -12.04 3.68 -14.56
C ARG A 408 -13.06 4.81 -14.49
N GLU A 409 -13.91 4.83 -13.47
CA GLU A 409 -14.83 5.95 -13.25
C GLU A 409 -14.41 6.74 -12.02
N THR A 410 -14.41 8.07 -12.09
CA THR A 410 -13.91 8.90 -10.97
C THR A 410 -15.00 9.51 -10.12
N ASP A 411 -16.26 9.25 -10.46
CA ASP A 411 -17.42 9.74 -9.72
C ASP A 411 -18.54 8.72 -10.00
N LEU A 412 -18.67 7.72 -9.12
CA LEU A 412 -19.54 6.57 -9.32
C LEU A 412 -21.00 6.91 -9.10
N ASN A 413 -21.28 7.86 -8.21
CA ASN A 413 -22.63 8.30 -7.88
C ASN A 413 -23.03 9.61 -8.61
N ALA A 414 -22.10 10.25 -9.32
CA ALA A 414 -22.28 11.48 -10.09
C ALA A 414 -22.67 12.71 -9.23
N ASP A 415 -22.19 12.76 -7.98
CA ASP A 415 -22.43 13.88 -7.06
C ASP A 415 -21.27 14.90 -6.99
N ASN A 416 -20.17 14.62 -7.71
CA ASN A 416 -18.96 15.42 -7.78
C ASN A 416 -18.32 15.70 -6.39
N THR A 417 -18.61 14.86 -5.39
CA THR A 417 -18.19 15.03 -4.00
C THR A 417 -17.78 13.71 -3.39
N LEU A 418 -16.48 13.51 -3.23
CA LEU A 418 -15.95 12.44 -2.41
C LEU A 418 -16.09 12.78 -0.93
N PHE A 419 -16.81 11.94 -0.20
CA PHE A 419 -16.83 11.95 1.27
C PHE A 419 -15.73 11.04 1.80
N LEU A 420 -14.99 11.49 2.82
CA LEU A 420 -13.95 10.70 3.48
C LEU A 420 -14.49 10.17 4.82
N ASP A 421 -14.53 8.85 4.96
CA ASP A 421 -14.88 8.22 6.24
C ASP A 421 -13.73 8.41 7.22
N ARG A 422 -14.05 8.83 8.45
CA ARG A 422 -13.07 9.10 9.52
C ARG A 422 -13.58 8.55 10.82
N ASP A 423 -12.66 8.08 11.65
CA ASP A 423 -13.00 7.63 12.99
C ASP A 423 -12.63 8.66 14.09
N SER A 424 -12.81 8.25 15.34
CA SER A 424 -12.53 9.09 16.51
C SER A 424 -11.05 9.47 16.68
N THR A 425 -10.11 8.76 16.05
CA THR A 425 -8.69 9.15 16.02
C THR A 425 -8.46 10.30 15.04
N GLY A 426 -9.31 10.42 14.02
CA GLY A 426 -9.15 11.38 12.93
C GLY A 426 -8.49 10.78 11.69
N VAL A 427 -8.03 9.52 11.74
CA VAL A 427 -7.53 8.79 10.57
C VAL A 427 -8.65 8.64 9.53
N ILE A 428 -8.30 8.85 8.27
CA ILE A 428 -9.16 8.58 7.12
C ILE A 428 -9.17 7.07 6.89
N LEU A 429 -10.35 6.44 6.87
CA LEU A 429 -10.47 4.99 6.69
C LEU A 429 -10.68 4.58 5.23
N GLY A 430 -11.01 5.55 4.37
CA GLY A 430 -11.33 5.34 2.97
C GLY A 430 -12.42 6.30 2.49
N PRO A 431 -12.90 6.10 1.25
CA PRO A 431 -14.06 6.82 0.75
C PRO A 431 -15.32 6.39 1.54
N GLY A 432 -16.26 7.31 1.71
CA GLY A 432 -17.45 7.16 2.53
C GLY A 432 -18.73 7.45 1.73
N LEU A 433 -19.87 7.03 2.29
CA LEU A 433 -21.18 7.24 1.67
C LEU A 433 -21.72 8.65 1.92
N ALA A 434 -22.18 9.32 0.86
CA ALA A 434 -22.81 10.64 0.94
C ALA A 434 -24.08 10.63 1.80
N ALA A 435 -24.88 9.57 1.70
CA ALA A 435 -26.13 9.37 2.44
C ALA A 435 -26.43 7.88 2.62
N VAL A 436 -27.43 7.53 3.43
CA VAL A 436 -27.88 6.13 3.58
C VAL A 436 -28.33 5.52 2.25
N ALA A 437 -28.81 6.33 1.32
CA ALA A 437 -29.23 5.89 -0.01
C ALA A 437 -28.07 5.74 -1.01
N ASP A 438 -26.89 6.29 -0.69
CA ASP A 438 -25.69 6.07 -1.49
C ASP A 438 -25.22 4.63 -1.30
N SER A 439 -24.91 3.96 -2.41
CA SER A 439 -24.53 2.54 -2.45
C SER A 439 -23.15 2.31 -3.06
N VAL A 440 -22.49 3.37 -3.53
CA VAL A 440 -21.21 3.29 -4.25
C VAL A 440 -20.16 4.30 -3.79
N GLY A 441 -20.51 5.33 -3.00
CA GLY A 441 -19.54 6.30 -2.48
C GLY A 441 -18.39 5.66 -1.69
N ASP A 442 -18.64 4.55 -0.99
CA ASP A 442 -17.62 3.76 -0.28
C ASP A 442 -16.64 3.00 -1.19
N LYS A 443 -16.74 3.17 -2.51
CA LYS A 443 -15.91 2.53 -3.54
C LYS A 443 -15.14 3.54 -4.39
N GLU A 444 -15.21 4.83 -4.09
CA GLU A 444 -14.65 5.92 -4.90
C GLU A 444 -13.15 6.18 -4.63
N TYR A 445 -12.35 5.12 -4.50
CA TYR A 445 -10.90 5.23 -4.29
C TYR A 445 -10.17 5.98 -5.43
N ASP A 446 -10.75 5.98 -6.62
CA ASP A 446 -10.18 6.63 -7.80
C ASP A 446 -10.73 8.02 -8.08
N PHE A 447 -11.51 8.58 -7.16
CA PHE A 447 -12.09 9.90 -7.34
C PHE A 447 -11.04 10.96 -7.68
N LEU A 448 -9.84 10.82 -7.12
CA LEU A 448 -8.73 11.74 -7.30
C LEU A 448 -8.00 11.60 -8.64
N LEU A 449 -8.33 10.61 -9.48
CA LEU A 449 -7.72 10.48 -10.80
C LEU A 449 -8.07 11.69 -11.69
N PRO A 450 -7.14 12.09 -12.58
CA PRO A 450 -7.30 13.27 -13.44
C PRO A 450 -8.34 13.07 -14.55
N GLY A 451 -8.73 11.82 -14.84
CA GLY A 451 -9.69 11.48 -15.89
C GLY A 451 -10.34 10.13 -15.66
N GLN A 452 -11.32 9.81 -16.50
CA GLN A 452 -12.10 8.58 -16.43
C GLN A 452 -12.39 8.02 -17.83
N GLY A 453 -12.73 6.73 -17.89
CA GLY A 453 -13.08 6.02 -19.11
C GLY A 453 -12.24 4.77 -19.32
N ILE A 454 -12.20 4.33 -20.59
CA ILE A 454 -11.50 3.11 -20.99
C ILE A 454 -9.99 3.34 -21.00
N LEU A 455 -9.27 2.51 -20.25
CA LEU A 455 -7.83 2.46 -20.24
C LEU A 455 -7.35 1.19 -20.95
N ILE A 456 -6.36 1.34 -21.85
CA ILE A 456 -5.72 0.25 -22.56
C ILE A 456 -4.28 0.15 -22.09
N TRP A 457 -3.94 -0.97 -21.47
CA TRP A 457 -2.63 -1.25 -20.92
C TRP A 457 -1.91 -2.24 -21.83
N HIS A 458 -0.75 -1.87 -22.33
CA HIS A 458 0.12 -2.77 -23.08
C HIS A 458 1.10 -3.45 -22.15
N VAL A 459 1.17 -4.78 -22.23
CA VAL A 459 2.11 -5.59 -21.47
C VAL A 459 3.02 -6.34 -22.43
N ASP A 460 4.33 -6.20 -22.23
CA ASP A 460 5.38 -6.94 -22.94
C ASP A 460 6.13 -7.85 -21.97
N ASN A 461 5.73 -9.13 -21.93
CA ASN A 461 6.37 -10.13 -21.07
C ASN A 461 7.81 -10.41 -21.48
N SER A 462 8.26 -10.04 -22.67
CA SER A 462 9.66 -10.24 -23.06
C SER A 462 10.60 -9.16 -22.50
N VAL A 463 10.05 -8.06 -21.96
CA VAL A 463 10.77 -7.11 -21.09
C VAL A 463 10.79 -7.65 -19.66
N ILE A 464 9.63 -8.09 -19.18
CA ILE A 464 9.41 -8.49 -17.78
C ILE A 464 10.10 -9.83 -17.44
N TYR A 465 10.05 -10.81 -18.34
CA TYR A 465 10.53 -12.18 -18.15
C TYR A 465 11.60 -12.61 -19.15
N GLY A 466 12.02 -11.71 -20.04
CA GLY A 466 12.96 -12.03 -21.09
C GLY A 466 14.42 -12.07 -20.64
N ARG A 467 15.33 -12.33 -21.57
CA ARG A 467 16.78 -12.37 -21.30
C ARG A 467 17.40 -11.01 -20.95
N HIS A 468 16.64 -9.92 -21.10
CA HIS A 468 17.09 -8.54 -20.90
C HIS A 468 16.41 -7.89 -19.70
N ILE A 469 16.02 -8.68 -18.69
CA ILE A 469 15.56 -8.15 -17.40
C ILE A 469 16.67 -7.22 -16.87
N PRO A 470 16.35 -5.94 -16.60
CA PRO A 470 17.27 -5.05 -15.91
C PRO A 470 17.73 -5.73 -14.60
N PRO A 471 19.01 -5.70 -14.22
CA PRO A 471 19.53 -6.43 -13.05
C PRO A 471 18.86 -6.02 -11.72
N ASP A 472 18.23 -4.84 -11.71
CA ASP A 472 17.40 -4.22 -10.68
C ASP A 472 15.92 -4.68 -10.70
N PHE A 473 15.48 -5.41 -11.73
CA PHE A 473 14.10 -5.87 -11.93
C PHE A 473 13.06 -4.76 -12.16
N GLY A 474 13.50 -3.59 -12.62
CA GLY A 474 12.61 -2.48 -12.95
C GLY A 474 11.70 -2.80 -14.13
N ILE A 475 10.39 -2.86 -13.89
CA ILE A 475 9.38 -3.20 -14.92
C ILE A 475 9.39 -2.17 -16.06
N ASN A 476 9.60 -0.90 -15.70
CA ASN A 476 9.52 0.23 -16.62
C ASN A 476 10.79 1.11 -16.65
N SER A 477 11.90 0.66 -16.05
CA SER A 477 13.16 1.43 -16.00
C SER A 477 13.81 1.66 -17.36
N ASN A 478 13.44 0.91 -18.40
CA ASN A 478 13.80 1.24 -19.77
C ASN A 478 12.67 2.07 -20.43
N PRO A 479 12.78 3.41 -20.50
CA PRO A 479 11.72 4.25 -21.06
C PRO A 479 11.50 4.00 -22.56
N SER A 480 12.50 3.51 -23.28
CA SER A 480 12.35 3.15 -24.71
C SER A 480 11.58 1.84 -24.92
N ARG A 481 11.46 1.02 -23.86
CA ARG A 481 10.84 -0.29 -23.91
C ARG A 481 10.29 -0.71 -22.54
N ARG A 482 9.15 -0.13 -22.17
CA ARG A 482 8.44 -0.42 -20.93
C ARG A 482 7.78 -1.80 -20.96
N GLY A 483 7.85 -2.54 -19.84
CA GLY A 483 7.17 -3.82 -19.69
C GLY A 483 5.66 -3.66 -19.51
N VAL A 484 5.23 -2.59 -18.84
CA VAL A 484 3.82 -2.23 -18.66
C VAL A 484 3.65 -0.75 -18.97
N ARG A 485 2.78 -0.40 -19.91
CA ARG A 485 2.49 0.99 -20.25
C ARG A 485 1.01 1.22 -20.45
N LEU A 486 0.53 2.40 -20.05
CA LEU A 486 -0.76 2.89 -20.47
C LEU A 486 -0.64 3.46 -21.89
N LEU A 487 -1.59 3.13 -22.77
CA LEU A 487 -1.64 3.68 -24.11
C LEU A 487 -2.58 4.88 -24.15
N GLU A 488 -2.05 6.01 -24.59
CA GLU A 488 -2.86 7.20 -24.85
C GLU A 488 -3.73 7.00 -26.09
N ALA A 489 -4.90 7.66 -26.10
CA ALA A 489 -5.89 7.51 -27.15
C ALA A 489 -5.41 8.00 -28.52
N ASP A 490 -4.46 8.94 -28.56
CA ASP A 490 -3.84 9.43 -29.79
C ASP A 490 -2.65 8.57 -30.27
N GLY A 491 -2.27 7.56 -29.47
CA GLY A 491 -1.16 6.66 -29.75
C GLY A 491 0.23 7.30 -29.66
N ILE A 492 0.32 8.52 -29.12
CA ILE A 492 1.56 9.23 -28.85
C ILE A 492 1.90 8.98 -27.36
N ALA A 493 3.18 8.89 -27.03
CA ALA A 493 3.62 8.89 -25.63
C ALA A 493 4.09 10.30 -25.30
N ASP A 494 3.45 10.94 -24.32
CA ASP A 494 3.74 12.31 -23.87
C ASP A 494 4.91 12.41 -22.86
#